data_AF-A0A930YV70-F1
#
_entry.id   AF-A0A930YV70-F1
#
_cell.length_a   1.000
_cell.length_b   1.000
_cell.length_c   1.000
_cell.angle_alpha   90.00
_cell.angle_beta   90.00
_cell.angle_gamma   90.00
#
_symmetry.space_group_name_H-M   'P 1'
#
loop_
_entity.id
_entity.type
_entity.pdbx_description
1 polymer ?
#
loop_
_entity_poly.entity_id
_entity_poly.type
_entity_poly.pdbx_seq_one_letter_code
_entity_poly.pdbx_strand_id
1 'polypeptide(L)'
;MESLSPLFEKHFQREHIYTRSEISSFLYSLQEAESKNPCNYTYNRWTYGAHRPLPLFEWLERGLYLYLGPQYPFTGDVFYIAQGQEEVFAGYWVEGKFCFSDSSLQDTIEIEAVPFEML
;
A
#
# COMPACT_ATOMS: atom_id res chain seq x y z
N MET A 1 15.41 11.40 4.41
CA MET A 1 14.93 10.76 3.18
C MET A 1 13.78 11.62 2.68
N GLU A 2 13.87 12.19 1.49
CA GLU A 2 12.73 12.92 0.92
C GLU A 2 11.54 11.98 0.79
N SER A 3 10.34 12.47 1.10
CA SER A 3 9.11 11.72 0.89
C SER A 3 9.02 11.35 -0.59
N LEU A 4 8.77 10.09 -0.93
CA LEU A 4 8.55 9.67 -2.33
C LEU A 4 7.24 10.26 -2.88
N SER A 5 6.31 10.66 -2.02
CA SER A 5 4.96 11.10 -2.40
C SER A 5 4.93 12.21 -3.47
N PRO A 6 5.74 13.28 -3.43
CA PRO A 6 5.73 14.32 -4.46
C PRO A 6 6.13 13.82 -5.85
N LEU A 7 6.98 12.79 -5.93
CA LEU A 7 7.36 12.18 -7.21
C LEU A 7 6.18 11.43 -7.83
N PHE A 8 5.41 10.71 -7.01
CA PHE A 8 4.19 10.04 -7.45
C PHE A 8 3.11 11.05 -7.85
N GLU A 9 2.89 12.10 -7.05
CA GLU A 9 1.88 13.13 -7.35
C GLU A 9 2.18 13.89 -8.65
N LYS A 10 3.46 14.01 -9.03
CA LYS A 10 3.86 14.59 -10.32
C LYS A 10 3.64 13.63 -11.50
N HIS A 11 3.70 12.32 -11.27
CA HIS A 11 3.66 11.31 -12.34
C HIS A 11 2.28 10.70 -12.56
N PHE A 12 1.48 10.57 -11.50
CA PHE A 12 0.18 9.91 -11.52
C PHE A 12 -0.94 10.91 -11.23
N GLN A 13 -2.03 10.78 -11.98
CA GLN A 13 -3.25 11.52 -11.79
C GLN A 13 -4.17 10.77 -10.83
N ARG A 14 -4.70 11.46 -9.82
CA ARG A 14 -5.68 10.89 -8.90
C ARG A 14 -6.89 10.36 -9.66
N GLU A 15 -7.45 9.27 -9.13
CA GLU A 15 -8.62 8.58 -9.67
C GLU A 15 -8.40 7.97 -11.07
N HIS A 16 -7.14 7.83 -11.50
CA HIS A 16 -6.79 7.16 -12.74
C HIS A 16 -6.31 5.73 -12.47
N ILE A 17 -6.70 4.81 -13.35
CA ILE A 17 -6.29 3.39 -13.29
C ILE A 17 -5.03 3.23 -14.13
N TYR A 18 -4.00 2.68 -13.50
CA TYR A 18 -2.72 2.36 -14.12
C TYR A 18 -2.48 0.86 -14.12
N THR A 19 -1.76 0.40 -15.14
CA THR A 19 -1.30 -0.98 -15.22
C THR A 19 -0.06 -1.20 -14.35
N ARG A 20 0.17 -2.46 -13.95
CA ARG A 20 1.41 -2.88 -13.28
C ARG A 20 2.66 -2.43 -14.04
N SER A 21 2.63 -2.51 -15.37
CA SER A 21 3.78 -2.19 -16.22
C SER A 21 4.11 -0.70 -16.22
N GLU A 22 3.10 0.17 -16.21
CA GLU A 22 3.28 1.62 -16.11
C GLU A 22 3.90 1.99 -14.76
N ILE A 23 3.33 1.46 -13.67
CA ILE A 23 3.85 1.72 -12.32
C ILE A 23 5.27 1.16 -12.18
N SER A 24 5.52 -0.07 -12.61
CA SER A 24 6.87 -0.65 -12.56
C SER A 24 7.87 0.18 -13.35
N SER A 25 7.52 0.65 -14.55
CA SER A 25 8.41 1.49 -15.37
C SER A 25 8.82 2.77 -14.64
N PHE A 26 7.85 3.43 -13.98
CA PHE A 26 8.12 4.58 -13.12
C PHE A 26 9.01 4.20 -11.94
N LEU A 27 8.67 3.15 -11.19
CA LEU A 27 9.45 2.70 -10.02
C LEU A 27 10.91 2.36 -10.38
N TYR A 28 11.16 1.75 -11.53
CA TYR A 28 12.52 1.44 -12.00
C TYR A 28 13.31 2.70 -12.38
N SER A 29 12.64 3.81 -12.71
CA SER A 29 13.29 5.09 -12.97
C SER A 29 13.71 5.84 -11.70
N LEU A 30 13.16 5.47 -10.54
CA LEU A 30 13.48 6.08 -9.25
C LEU A 30 14.60 5.30 -8.57
N GLN A 31 15.73 5.92 -8.26
CA GLN A 31 16.83 5.24 -7.56
C GLN A 31 16.46 4.93 -6.10
N GLU A 32 15.62 5.77 -5.51
CA GLU A 32 15.24 5.80 -4.08
C GLU A 32 14.00 4.97 -3.76
N ALA A 33 13.33 4.38 -4.76
CA ALA A 33 12.12 3.61 -4.50
C ALA A 33 12.44 2.34 -3.68
N GLU A 34 11.85 2.25 -2.49
CA GLU A 34 12.05 1.18 -1.50
C GLU A 34 11.71 -0.21 -2.05
N SER A 35 10.72 -0.27 -2.95
CA SER A 35 10.33 -1.49 -3.65
C SER A 35 10.08 -1.23 -5.13
N LYS A 36 10.39 -2.21 -5.98
CA LYS A 36 10.00 -2.22 -7.40
C LYS A 36 8.69 -2.99 -7.65
N ASN A 37 8.06 -3.49 -6.59
CA ASN A 37 6.77 -4.16 -6.65
C ASN A 37 5.64 -3.14 -6.41
N PRO A 38 4.76 -2.87 -7.41
CA PRO A 38 3.64 -1.95 -7.26
C PRO A 38 2.72 -2.27 -6.07
N CYS A 39 2.55 -3.55 -5.69
CA CYS A 39 1.71 -3.92 -4.55
C CYS A 39 2.18 -3.28 -3.24
N ASN A 40 3.48 -3.04 -3.05
CA ASN A 40 4.00 -2.43 -1.82
C ASN A 40 3.60 -0.96 -1.64
N TYR A 41 3.00 -0.36 -2.68
CA TYR A 41 2.50 1.01 -2.66
C TYR A 41 0.97 1.05 -2.59
N THR A 42 0.32 -0.02 -2.12
CA THR A 42 -1.15 -0.09 -2.09
C THR A 42 -1.73 0.01 -0.67
N TYR A 43 -2.95 0.53 -0.58
CA TYR A 43 -3.75 0.58 0.64
C TYR A 43 -4.20 -0.81 1.08
N ASN A 44 -4.66 -1.64 0.13
CA ASN A 44 -5.40 -2.88 0.40
C ASN A 44 -4.62 -4.18 0.17
N ARG A 45 -3.34 -4.10 -0.24
CA ARG A 45 -2.55 -5.32 -0.50
C ARG A 45 -1.06 -5.17 -0.21
N TRP A 46 -0.58 -5.86 0.81
CA TRP A 46 0.81 -5.80 1.23
C TRP A 46 1.57 -7.09 0.91
N THR A 47 2.85 -6.99 0.57
CA THR A 47 3.68 -8.16 0.31
C THR A 47 4.92 -8.17 1.19
N TYR A 48 5.46 -9.37 1.42
CA TYR A 48 6.70 -9.57 2.16
C TYR A 48 7.84 -8.67 1.67
N GLY A 49 8.57 -8.06 2.62
CA GLY A 49 9.68 -7.15 2.36
C GLY A 49 9.32 -5.66 2.34
N ALA A 50 8.03 -5.31 2.42
CA ALA A 50 7.62 -3.95 2.79
C ALA A 50 7.56 -3.84 4.32
N HIS A 51 8.66 -3.39 4.94
CA HIS A 51 8.68 -3.16 6.39
C HIS A 51 7.77 -2.00 6.79
N ARG A 52 7.53 -1.05 5.88
CA ARG A 52 6.66 0.11 6.08
C ARG A 52 5.73 0.28 4.88
N PRO A 53 4.40 0.25 5.05
CA PRO A 53 3.48 0.53 3.96
C PRO A 53 3.61 1.99 3.51
N LEU A 54 3.71 2.21 2.18
CA LEU A 54 3.58 3.54 1.57
C LEU A 54 2.35 3.56 0.65
N PRO A 55 1.13 3.56 1.23
CA PRO A 55 -0.08 3.38 0.46
C PRO A 55 -0.36 4.63 -0.39
N LEU A 56 -0.46 4.40 -1.70
CA LEU A 56 -0.70 5.42 -2.73
C LEU A 56 -1.73 4.95 -3.77
N PHE A 57 -1.87 3.64 -3.93
CA PHE A 57 -2.79 3.01 -4.87
C PHE A 57 -3.80 2.11 -4.15
N GLU A 58 -4.94 1.85 -4.78
CA GLU A 58 -5.77 0.69 -4.48
C GLU A 58 -5.49 -0.38 -5.54
N TRP A 59 -5.23 -1.62 -5.10
CA TRP A 59 -5.19 -2.77 -5.99
C TRP A 59 -6.63 -3.19 -6.33
N LEU A 60 -6.99 -3.16 -7.61
CA LEU A 60 -8.34 -3.51 -8.05
C LEU A 60 -8.42 -5.00 -8.42
N GLU A 61 -7.53 -5.40 -9.31
CA GLU A 61 -7.43 -6.78 -9.80
C GLU A 61 -6.06 -7.03 -10.43
N ARG A 62 -5.89 -8.18 -11.07
CA ARG A 62 -4.59 -8.61 -11.60
C ARG A 62 -4.04 -7.61 -12.62
N GLY A 63 -3.09 -6.80 -12.15
CA GLY A 63 -2.35 -5.86 -12.97
C GLY A 63 -2.97 -4.47 -13.07
N LEU A 64 -4.07 -4.18 -12.37
CA LEU A 64 -4.72 -2.87 -12.38
C LEU A 64 -4.72 -2.23 -10.98
N TYR A 65 -4.42 -0.94 -10.96
CA TYR A 65 -4.22 -0.16 -9.74
C TYR A 65 -4.84 1.22 -9.91
N LEU A 66 -5.70 1.64 -8.97
CA LEU A 66 -6.25 2.99 -8.94
C LEU A 66 -5.32 3.90 -8.13
N TYR A 67 -4.84 5.01 -8.69
CA TYR A 67 -4.04 5.95 -7.93
C TYR A 67 -4.92 6.85 -7.05
N LEU A 68 -4.73 6.77 -5.74
CA LEU A 68 -5.46 7.55 -4.74
C LEU A 68 -4.62 8.71 -4.20
N GLY A 69 -3.29 8.55 -4.19
CA GLY A 69 -2.34 9.48 -3.62
C GLY A 69 -2.14 9.29 -2.12
N PRO A 70 -1.24 10.09 -1.51
CA PRO A 70 -0.92 9.97 -0.09
C PRO A 70 -2.08 10.47 0.77
N GLN A 71 -2.23 9.89 1.97
CA GLN A 71 -3.21 10.32 2.99
C GLN A 71 -4.67 10.33 2.48
N TYR A 72 -4.99 9.53 1.47
CA TYR A 72 -6.37 9.31 1.05
C TYR A 72 -7.17 8.64 2.19
N PRO A 73 -8.42 9.07 2.47
CA PRO A 73 -9.27 8.51 3.53
C PRO A 73 -9.86 7.16 3.12
N PHE A 74 -8.97 6.22 2.78
CA PHE A 74 -9.34 4.89 2.30
C PHE A 74 -10.14 4.13 3.36
N THR A 75 -11.13 3.36 2.90
CA THR A 75 -11.90 2.44 3.72
C THR A 75 -12.00 1.12 2.99
N GLY A 76 -11.54 0.05 3.62
CA GLY A 76 -11.53 -1.28 3.00
C GLY A 76 -10.55 -2.24 3.64
N ASP A 77 -10.73 -3.51 3.30
CA ASP A 77 -9.90 -4.61 3.78
C ASP A 77 -8.48 -4.52 3.26
N VAL A 78 -7.54 -5.05 4.04
CA VAL A 78 -6.13 -5.17 3.70
C VAL A 78 -5.72 -6.62 3.80
N PHE A 79 -5.07 -7.10 2.74
CA PHE A 79 -4.55 -8.46 2.68
C PHE A 79 -3.02 -8.43 2.64
N TYR A 80 -2.38 -9.35 3.34
CA TYR A 80 -0.93 -9.52 3.36
C TYR A 80 -0.52 -10.86 2.77
N ILE A 81 0.51 -10.85 1.93
CA ILE A 81 1.08 -12.07 1.34
C ILE A 81 2.52 -12.22 1.81
N ALA A 82 2.76 -13.18 2.71
CA ALA A 82 4.11 -13.55 3.11
C ALA A 82 4.82 -14.34 1.99
N GLN A 83 6.16 -14.34 1.98
CA GLN A 83 6.93 -14.97 0.91
C GLN A 83 6.63 -16.47 0.81
N GLY A 84 6.08 -16.89 -0.34
CA GLY A 84 5.73 -18.30 -0.58
C GLY A 84 4.57 -18.83 0.26
N GLN A 85 3.81 -17.94 0.90
CA GLN A 85 2.63 -18.28 1.70
C GLN A 85 1.34 -17.83 1.00
N GLU A 86 0.22 -18.30 1.52
CA GLU A 86 -1.11 -17.84 1.13
C GLU A 86 -1.36 -16.40 1.61
N GLU A 87 -2.34 -15.76 0.98
CA GLU A 87 -2.81 -14.43 1.36
C GLU A 87 -3.59 -14.52 2.68
N VAL A 88 -3.25 -13.67 3.64
CA VAL A 88 -3.93 -13.57 4.94
C VAL A 88 -4.60 -12.21 5.08
N PHE A 89 -5.73 -12.16 5.78
CA PHE A 89 -6.35 -10.90 6.16
C PHE A 89 -5.44 -10.20 7.18
N ALA A 90 -4.99 -8.99 6.85
CA ALA A 90 -4.08 -8.22 7.69
C ALA A 90 -4.84 -7.27 8.62
N GLY A 91 -5.95 -6.73 8.15
CA GLY A 91 -6.70 -5.70 8.84
C GLY A 91 -7.57 -4.92 7.88
N TYR A 92 -7.96 -3.72 8.28
CA TYR A 92 -8.81 -2.87 7.47
C TYR A 92 -8.55 -1.39 7.77
N TRP A 93 -8.84 -0.55 6.79
CA TRP A 93 -8.84 0.90 6.93
C TRP A 93 -10.26 1.41 7.19
N VAL A 94 -10.39 2.45 8.02
CA VAL A 94 -11.60 3.26 8.17
C VAL A 94 -11.21 4.73 8.14
N GLU A 95 -11.69 5.44 7.12
CA GLU A 95 -11.42 6.88 6.92
C GLU A 95 -9.92 7.23 7.04
N GLY A 96 -9.04 6.38 6.49
CA GLY A 96 -7.59 6.58 6.53
C GLY A 96 -6.90 6.19 7.84
N LYS A 97 -7.59 5.53 8.78
CA LYS A 97 -7.00 4.93 9.98
C LYS A 97 -6.93 3.41 9.83
N PHE A 98 -5.77 2.82 10.06
CA PHE A 98 -5.59 1.37 9.92
C PHE A 98 -5.80 0.64 11.25
N CYS A 99 -6.46 -0.51 11.20
CA CYS A 99 -6.62 -1.44 12.31
C CYS A 99 -6.12 -2.82 11.91
N PHE A 100 -5.21 -3.39 12.70
CA PHE A 100 -4.78 -4.78 12.53
C PHE A 100 -5.90 -5.74 12.95
N SER A 101 -6.02 -6.83 12.20
CA SER A 101 -6.90 -7.96 12.55
C SER A 101 -6.28 -8.89 13.60
N ASP A 102 -4.94 -8.96 13.63
CA ASP A 102 -4.13 -9.74 14.55
C ASP A 102 -2.92 -8.90 14.98
N SER A 103 -2.74 -8.72 16.29
CA SER A 103 -1.65 -7.91 16.83
C SER A 103 -0.26 -8.49 16.54
N SER A 104 -0.14 -9.79 16.25
CA SER A 104 1.15 -10.40 15.86
C SER A 104 1.67 -9.87 14.51
N LEU A 105 0.79 -9.36 13.64
CA LEU A 105 1.18 -8.73 12.38
C LEU A 105 1.77 -7.32 12.59
N GLN A 106 1.49 -6.69 13.73
CA GLN A 106 2.06 -5.38 14.08
C GLN A 106 3.58 -5.43 14.23
N ASP A 107 4.11 -6.54 14.73
CA ASP A 107 5.57 -6.75 14.85
C ASP A 107 6.24 -6.97 13.47
N THR A 108 5.44 -7.30 12.44
CA THR A 108 5.92 -7.57 11.08
C THR A 108 5.83 -6.35 10.16
N ILE A 109 4.86 -5.47 10.40
CA ILE A 109 4.54 -4.32 9.55
C ILE A 109 4.57 -3.04 10.38
N GLU A 110 5.51 -2.16 10.07
CA GLU A 110 5.65 -0.85 10.72
C GLU A 110 4.61 0.13 10.16
N ILE A 111 3.41 0.10 10.73
CA ILE A 111 2.35 1.08 10.47
C ILE A 111 1.75 1.58 11.78
N GLU A 112 1.47 2.87 11.85
CA GLU A 112 0.68 3.44 12.94
C GLU A 112 -0.76 2.93 12.82
N ALA A 113 -1.13 2.00 13.68
CA ALA A 113 -2.47 1.47 13.78
C ALA A 113 -3.21 2.06 14.98
N VAL A 114 -4.52 2.21 14.85
CA VAL A 114 -5.39 2.54 15.98
C VAL A 114 -6.05 1.26 16.51
N PRO A 115 -6.16 1.08 17.84
CA PRO A 115 -7.04 0.08 18.42
C PRO A 115 -8.44 0.12 17.80
N PHE A 116 -9.00 -1.06 17.55
CA PHE A 116 -10.36 -1.23 17.00
C PHE A 116 -11.39 -0.45 17.82
N GLU A 117 -11.21 -0.41 19.14
CA GLU A 117 -12.13 0.21 20.09
C GLU A 117 -12.18 1.75 20.00
N MET A 118 -11.32 2.38 19.18
CA MET A 118 -11.23 3.84 19.02
C MET A 118 -11.67 4.36 17.65
N LEU A 119 -12.31 3.51 16.83
CA LEU A 119 -12.90 3.89 15.54
C LEU A 119 -14.33 4.44 15.68
#